data_AF-A0A7V3NIQ2-F1
#
_entry.id   AF-A0A7V3NIQ2-F1
#
_cell.length_a   1.000
_cell.length_b   1.000
_cell.length_c   1.000
_cell.angle_alpha   90.00
_cell.angle_beta   90.00
_cell.angle_gamma   90.00
#
_symmetry.space_group_name_H-M   'P 1'
#
loop_
_entity.id
_entity.type
_entity.pdbx_description
1 polymer ?
#
loop_
_entity_poly.entity_id
_entity_poly.type
_entity_poly.pdbx_seq_one_letter_code
_entity_poly.pdbx_strand_id
1 'polypeptide(L)'
;MAGSKAFTPTPWPRAWQNLFCSLVGACGTACVFLYSAGWDPRPSLGPTLLFAALITVATRLGLRLGQAGKVSVAHTLTAASFLALGFPAALWATLLGSLASDALRTVWPLEGEATHRPPDEVFRAFALNAGAHLLALVTGATAFTALGGWLPVTGITAETAVPLIGLFLGYFLVDLGYFLLYQAMRGEDVTPYFGRQFLRIAAVELLPQPLSVLVAATYHQGNWGNFLLLLSGGFAGMLLIYYLDLSRQRLQERVEELSALNAIGRELSRFLDVDALLEVVYREAGKVLNFRNFYAALYEAESQTLRFPLVYE
;
A
#
# COMPACT_ATOMS: atom_id res chain seq x y z
N MET A 1 -29.76 1.85 24.02
CA MET A 1 -28.77 1.62 22.93
C MET A 1 -29.10 2.59 21.80
N ALA A 2 -28.53 3.81 21.85
CA ALA A 2 -28.66 4.78 20.78
C ALA A 2 -27.52 4.50 19.78
N GLY A 3 -27.87 4.05 18.58
CA GLY A 3 -26.90 3.89 17.49
C GLY A 3 -26.35 5.26 17.13
N SER A 4 -25.06 5.49 17.39
CA SER A 4 -24.37 6.63 16.81
C SER A 4 -24.37 6.44 15.30
N LYS A 5 -25.17 7.24 14.57
CA LYS A 5 -24.98 7.38 13.13
C LYS A 5 -23.55 7.88 12.93
N ALA A 6 -22.66 7.01 12.48
CA ALA A 6 -21.31 7.39 12.12
C ALA A 6 -21.43 8.52 11.07
N PHE A 7 -20.87 9.69 11.39
CA PHE A 7 -20.82 10.80 10.45
C PHE A 7 -19.92 10.37 9.30
N THR A 8 -20.50 10.04 8.14
CA THR A 8 -19.73 9.75 6.92
C THR A 8 -19.50 11.08 6.20
N PRO A 9 -18.27 11.63 6.20
CA PRO A 9 -18.00 12.88 5.50
C PRO A 9 -18.30 12.72 4.00
N THR A 10 -18.93 13.72 3.41
CA THR A 10 -19.22 13.71 1.97
C THR A 10 -17.92 13.88 1.19
N PRO A 11 -17.63 13.01 0.19
CA PRO A 11 -16.43 13.13 -0.62
C PRO A 11 -16.44 14.45 -1.41
N TRP A 12 -15.25 15.01 -1.62
CA TRP A 12 -15.10 16.19 -2.47
C TRP A 12 -15.39 15.83 -3.93
N PRO A 13 -15.88 16.77 -4.76
CA PRO A 13 -16.07 16.50 -6.18
C PRO A 13 -14.76 16.07 -6.85
N ARG A 14 -14.83 15.11 -7.78
CA ARG A 14 -13.65 14.55 -8.47
C ARG A 14 -12.77 15.61 -9.12
N ALA A 15 -13.36 16.70 -9.63
CA ALA A 15 -12.63 17.82 -10.20
C ALA A 15 -11.67 18.48 -9.18
N TRP A 16 -12.12 18.67 -7.94
CA TRP A 16 -11.29 19.23 -6.87
C TRP A 16 -10.19 18.26 -6.43
N GLN A 17 -10.49 16.95 -6.40
CA GLN A 17 -9.48 15.93 -6.12
C GLN A 17 -8.38 15.92 -7.17
N ASN A 18 -8.75 15.98 -8.45
CA ASN A 18 -7.80 16.02 -9.56
C ASN A 18 -6.98 17.31 -9.54
N LEU A 19 -7.62 18.46 -9.28
CA LEU A 19 -6.94 19.75 -9.18
C LEU A 19 -5.90 19.72 -8.05
N PHE A 20 -6.29 19.24 -6.86
CA PHE A 20 -5.39 19.12 -5.73
C PHE A 20 -4.17 18.24 -6.04
N CYS A 21 -4.38 17.03 -6.56
CA CYS A 21 -3.27 16.13 -6.89
C CYS A 21 -2.35 16.74 -7.96
N SER A 22 -2.92 17.44 -8.94
CA SER A 22 -2.16 18.13 -9.99
C SER A 22 -1.33 19.27 -9.41
N LEU A 23 -1.87 20.06 -8.48
CA LEU A 23 -1.14 21.13 -7.79
C LEU A 23 0.01 20.57 -6.95
N VAL A 24 -0.23 19.50 -6.19
CA VAL A 24 0.81 18.84 -5.39
C VAL A 24 1.94 18.31 -6.27
N GLY A 25 1.60 17.61 -7.35
CA GLY A 25 2.57 17.12 -8.32
C GLY A 25 3.33 18.26 -9.02
N ALA A 26 2.63 19.33 -9.42
CA ALA A 26 3.24 20.49 -10.06
C ALA A 26 4.18 21.26 -9.11
N CYS A 27 3.78 21.49 -7.85
CA CYS A 27 4.62 22.13 -6.83
C CYS A 27 5.87 21.31 -6.54
N GLY A 28 5.73 19.99 -6.30
CA GLY A 28 6.87 19.10 -6.06
C GLY A 28 7.82 19.07 -7.26
N THR A 29 7.29 18.97 -8.47
CA THR A 29 8.10 18.98 -9.71
C THR A 29 8.77 20.33 -9.94
N ALA A 30 8.08 21.44 -9.66
CA ALA A 30 8.66 22.78 -9.73
C ALA A 30 9.85 22.93 -8.78
N CYS A 31 9.77 22.37 -7.56
CA CYS A 31 10.92 22.34 -6.65
C CYS A 31 12.13 21.63 -7.27
N VAL A 32 11.94 20.52 -8.00
CA VAL A 32 13.06 19.85 -8.71
C VAL A 32 13.78 20.81 -9.63
N PHE A 33 13.05 21.54 -10.47
CA PHE A 33 13.65 22.49 -11.42
C PHE A 33 14.24 23.72 -10.74
N LEU A 34 13.56 24.28 -9.73
CA LEU A 34 14.03 25.45 -8.99
C LEU A 34 15.35 25.17 -8.26
N TYR A 35 15.44 24.05 -7.54
CA TYR A 35 16.65 23.67 -6.81
C TYR A 35 17.73 23.06 -7.70
N SER A 36 17.41 22.69 -8.95
CA SER A 36 18.40 22.27 -9.95
C SER A 36 18.97 23.43 -10.77
N ALA A 37 18.53 24.67 -10.54
CA ALA A 37 19.05 25.83 -11.25
C ALA A 37 20.55 26.01 -10.98
N GLY A 38 21.38 25.87 -12.01
CA GLY A 38 22.84 25.98 -11.90
C GLY A 38 23.56 24.73 -11.36
N TRP A 39 22.84 23.62 -11.15
CA TRP A 39 23.45 22.35 -10.74
C TRP A 39 23.96 21.57 -11.96
N ASP A 40 25.22 21.11 -11.91
CA ASP A 40 25.77 20.18 -12.91
C ASP A 40 25.47 18.72 -12.50
N PRO A 41 24.62 17.98 -13.25
CA PRO A 41 24.27 16.61 -12.91
C PRO A 41 25.38 15.59 -13.18
N ARG A 42 26.39 15.91 -14.01
CA ARG A 42 27.37 14.94 -14.52
C ARG A 42 28.11 14.17 -13.43
N PRO A 43 28.60 14.80 -12.33
CA PRO A 43 29.34 14.08 -11.29
C PRO A 43 28.48 13.10 -10.50
N SER A 44 27.18 13.37 -10.39
CA SER A 44 26.22 12.63 -9.57
C SER A 44 25.20 11.84 -10.39
N LEU A 45 25.32 11.78 -11.72
CA LEU A 45 24.35 11.13 -12.60
C LEU A 45 24.18 9.64 -12.24
N GLY A 46 25.28 8.90 -12.19
CA GLY A 46 25.28 7.47 -11.84
C GLY A 46 24.65 7.21 -10.46
N PRO A 47 25.11 7.89 -9.39
CA PRO A 47 24.51 7.79 -8.07
C PRO A 47 23.02 8.17 -8.02
N THR A 48 22.61 9.22 -8.75
CA THR A 48 21.21 9.65 -8.83
C THR A 48 20.34 8.54 -9.43
N LEU A 49 20.80 7.91 -10.51
CA LEU A 49 20.11 6.78 -11.14
C LEU A 49 20.08 5.54 -10.25
N LEU A 50 21.16 5.28 -9.50
CA LEU A 50 21.20 4.20 -8.51
C LEU A 50 20.13 4.40 -7.44
N PHE A 51 20.09 5.58 -6.80
CA PHE A 51 19.06 5.86 -5.79
C PHE A 51 17.65 5.87 -6.40
N ALA A 52 17.47 6.36 -7.62
CA ALA A 52 16.18 6.26 -8.33
C ALA A 52 15.72 4.80 -8.49
N ALA A 53 16.64 3.90 -8.87
CA ALA A 53 16.34 2.46 -8.98
C ALA A 53 15.99 1.85 -7.61
N LEU A 54 16.73 2.19 -6.56
CA LEU A 54 16.45 1.71 -5.20
C LEU A 54 15.07 2.20 -4.70
N ILE A 55 14.76 3.49 -4.90
CA ILE A 55 13.46 4.09 -4.57
C ILE A 55 12.34 3.40 -5.36
N THR A 56 12.58 3.10 -6.65
CA THR A 56 11.62 2.36 -7.49
C THR A 56 11.27 1.00 -6.86
N VAL A 57 12.29 0.21 -6.50
CA VAL A 57 12.10 -1.11 -5.90
C VAL A 57 11.38 -1.00 -4.56
N ALA A 58 11.80 -0.09 -3.67
CA ALA A 58 11.16 0.09 -2.38
C ALA A 58 9.70 0.58 -2.49
N THR A 59 9.40 1.45 -3.45
CA THR A 59 8.01 1.89 -3.69
C THR A 59 7.12 0.72 -4.14
N ARG A 60 7.68 -0.19 -4.93
CA ARG A 60 6.96 -1.35 -5.48
C ARG A 60 6.69 -2.42 -4.43
N LEU A 61 7.63 -2.64 -3.51
CA LEU A 61 7.53 -3.65 -2.44
C LEU A 61 6.79 -3.14 -1.18
N GLY A 62 6.00 -2.07 -1.30
CA GLY A 62 5.27 -1.49 -0.17
C GLY A 62 4.29 -2.45 0.51
N LEU A 63 4.08 -2.24 1.81
CA LEU A 63 3.26 -3.08 2.69
C LEU A 63 1.83 -2.56 2.76
N ARG A 64 0.82 -3.44 2.78
CA ARG A 64 -0.57 -3.02 3.01
C ARG A 64 -0.84 -2.93 4.51
N LEU A 65 -1.25 -1.76 4.99
CA LEU A 65 -1.59 -1.52 6.41
C LEU A 65 -3.09 -1.38 6.60
N GLY A 66 -3.82 -2.50 6.50
CA GLY A 66 -5.27 -2.54 6.74
C GLY A 66 -6.01 -1.46 5.92
N GLN A 67 -6.79 -0.61 6.60
CA GLN A 67 -7.53 0.51 5.97
C GLN A 67 -6.64 1.73 5.60
N ALA A 68 -5.37 1.77 6.02
CA ALA A 68 -4.47 2.90 5.74
C ALA A 68 -3.78 2.80 4.36
N GLY A 69 -4.06 1.76 3.57
CA GLY A 69 -3.49 1.59 2.24
C GLY A 69 -2.06 1.01 2.23
N LYS A 70 -1.37 1.12 1.09
CA LYS A 70 0.02 0.66 0.93
C LYS A 70 1.00 1.72 1.44
N VAL A 71 1.83 1.38 2.43
CA VAL A 71 2.94 2.23 2.90
C VAL A 71 4.25 1.60 2.49
N SER A 72 5.13 2.40 1.87
CA SER A 72 6.42 1.93 1.37
C SER A 72 7.57 2.52 2.17
N VAL A 73 8.72 1.83 2.18
CA VAL A 73 9.97 2.31 2.78
C VAL A 73 10.74 3.24 1.83
N ALA A 74 10.10 3.70 0.75
CA ALA A 74 10.71 4.60 -0.23
C ALA A 74 11.16 5.93 0.39
N HIS A 75 10.48 6.40 1.43
CA HIS A 75 10.85 7.60 2.19
C HIS A 75 12.25 7.49 2.81
N THR A 76 12.64 6.31 3.31
CA THR A 76 13.98 6.07 3.86
C THR A 76 15.07 6.21 2.81
N LEU A 77 14.85 5.65 1.61
CA LEU A 77 15.80 5.76 0.50
C LEU A 77 15.82 7.16 -0.10
N THR A 78 14.68 7.85 -0.06
CA THR A 78 14.56 9.26 -0.44
C THR A 78 15.40 10.13 0.49
N ALA A 79 15.22 10.01 1.81
CA ALA A 79 16.06 10.69 2.80
C ALA A 79 17.55 10.31 2.66
N ALA A 80 17.85 9.02 2.43
CA ALA A 80 19.22 8.56 2.23
C ALA A 80 19.89 9.21 1.01
N SER A 81 19.15 9.35 -0.09
CA SER A 81 19.65 10.02 -1.30
C SER A 81 20.00 11.49 -1.05
N PHE A 82 19.24 12.18 -0.20
CA PHE A 82 19.56 13.54 0.23
C PHE A 82 20.80 13.59 1.11
N LEU A 83 20.86 12.74 2.14
CA LEU A 83 22.00 12.67 3.05
C LEU A 83 23.30 12.26 2.34
N ALA A 84 23.20 11.48 1.25
CA ALA A 84 24.33 11.01 0.46
C ALA A 84 24.73 11.99 -0.65
N LEU A 85 23.78 12.47 -1.46
CA LEU A 85 24.06 13.17 -2.72
C LEU A 85 23.78 14.67 -2.67
N GLY A 86 23.06 15.13 -1.66
CA GLY A 86 22.57 16.49 -1.55
C GLY A 86 21.29 16.77 -2.33
N PHE A 87 20.87 18.03 -2.27
CA PHE A 87 19.50 18.44 -2.59
C PHE A 87 19.07 18.13 -4.03
N PRO A 88 19.78 18.61 -5.08
CA PRO A 88 19.27 18.46 -6.45
C PRO A 88 19.26 17.00 -6.90
N ALA A 89 20.32 16.25 -6.60
CA ALA A 89 20.44 14.83 -6.93
C ALA A 89 19.32 14.00 -6.27
N ALA A 90 19.00 14.26 -4.99
CA ALA A 90 17.95 13.56 -4.28
C ALA A 90 16.55 13.85 -4.84
N LEU A 91 16.29 15.10 -5.21
CA LEU A 91 15.03 15.49 -5.87
C LEU A 91 14.84 14.75 -7.19
N TRP A 92 15.90 14.68 -8.03
CA TRP A 92 15.86 13.90 -9.26
C TRP A 92 15.72 12.39 -9.02
N ALA A 93 16.45 11.83 -8.05
CA ALA A 93 16.33 10.43 -7.69
C ALA A 93 14.89 10.07 -7.28
N THR A 94 14.25 10.94 -6.49
CA THR A 94 12.87 10.78 -6.02
C THR A 94 11.86 10.85 -7.16
N LEU A 95 12.00 11.86 -8.05
CA LEU A 95 11.12 12.04 -9.20
C LEU A 95 11.23 10.87 -10.18
N LEU A 96 12.46 10.51 -10.57
CA LEU A 96 12.72 9.40 -11.49
C LEU A 96 12.29 8.06 -10.89
N GLY A 97 12.56 7.84 -9.61
CA GLY A 97 12.14 6.62 -8.92
C GLY A 97 10.63 6.47 -8.82
N SER A 98 9.91 7.57 -8.55
CA SER A 98 8.45 7.59 -8.53
C SER A 98 7.85 7.37 -9.91
N LEU A 99 8.43 7.98 -10.95
CA LEU A 99 8.00 7.81 -12.33
C LEU A 99 8.20 6.37 -12.81
N ALA A 100 9.39 5.81 -12.57
CA ALA A 100 9.70 4.42 -12.93
C ALA A 100 8.81 3.43 -12.17
N SER A 101 8.50 3.68 -10.90
CA SER A 101 7.61 2.83 -10.10
C SER A 101 6.19 2.79 -10.66
N ASP A 102 5.62 3.95 -11.01
CA ASP A 102 4.25 4.00 -11.54
C ASP A 102 4.16 3.47 -12.98
N ALA A 103 5.19 3.69 -13.81
CA ALA A 103 5.32 3.06 -15.12
C ALA A 103 5.38 1.53 -15.01
N LEU A 104 6.21 1.00 -14.11
CA LEU A 104 6.30 -0.44 -13.85
C LEU A 104 5.00 -1.01 -13.26
N ARG A 105 4.27 -0.25 -12.44
CA ARG A 105 2.96 -0.65 -11.94
C ARG A 105 1.92 -0.81 -13.05
N THR A 106 2.05 -0.03 -14.12
CA THR A 106 1.16 -0.09 -15.28
C THR A 106 1.54 -1.23 -16.24
N VAL A 107 2.83 -1.45 -16.47
CA VAL A 107 3.31 -2.47 -17.42
C VAL A 107 3.41 -3.86 -16.79
N TRP A 108 3.75 -3.93 -15.50
CA TRP A 108 4.03 -5.18 -14.78
C TRP A 108 3.39 -5.18 -13.39
N PRO A 109 2.05 -5.22 -13.27
CA PRO A 109 1.37 -5.16 -11.97
C PRO A 109 1.79 -6.31 -11.05
N LEU A 110 2.03 -6.01 -9.77
CA LEU A 110 2.24 -7.05 -8.74
C LEU A 110 0.92 -7.64 -8.27
N GLU A 111 0.99 -8.75 -7.54
CA GLU A 111 -0.20 -9.44 -7.05
C GLU A 111 -1.08 -8.52 -6.18
N GLY A 112 -2.36 -8.46 -6.54
CA GLY A 112 -3.35 -7.57 -5.95
C GLY A 112 -3.26 -6.10 -6.37
N GLU A 113 -2.43 -5.73 -7.35
CA GLU A 113 -2.53 -4.46 -8.06
C GLU A 113 -3.52 -4.57 -9.23
N ALA A 114 -4.19 -3.48 -9.57
CA ALA A 114 -5.10 -3.45 -10.71
C ALA A 114 -4.33 -3.66 -12.02
N THR A 115 -4.80 -4.59 -12.84
CA THR A 115 -4.22 -4.91 -14.16
C THR A 115 -4.52 -3.85 -15.21
N HIS A 116 -5.61 -3.10 -15.04
CA HIS A 116 -5.96 -1.98 -15.88
C HIS A 116 -6.24 -0.76 -15.00
N ARG A 117 -5.53 0.34 -15.27
CA ARG A 117 -5.70 1.63 -14.59
C ARG A 117 -5.99 2.69 -15.64
N PRO A 118 -7.08 3.46 -15.52
CA PRO A 118 -7.39 4.48 -16.49
C PRO A 118 -6.35 5.62 -16.40
N PRO A 119 -6.03 6.33 -17.50
CA PRO A 119 -4.93 7.30 -17.53
C PRO A 119 -5.05 8.43 -16.49
N ASP A 120 -6.28 8.85 -16.17
CA ASP A 120 -6.55 9.87 -15.16
C ASP A 120 -6.18 9.39 -13.75
N GLU A 121 -6.43 8.12 -13.42
CA GLU A 121 -6.06 7.53 -12.14
C GLU A 121 -4.54 7.31 -12.03
N VAL A 122 -3.89 6.91 -13.12
CA VAL A 122 -2.42 6.80 -13.21
C VAL A 122 -1.80 8.17 -12.94
N PHE A 123 -2.23 9.20 -13.69
CA PHE A 123 -1.73 10.56 -13.51
C PHE A 123 -1.98 11.08 -12.09
N ARG A 124 -3.19 10.91 -11.54
CA ARG A 124 -3.52 11.36 -10.19
C ARG A 124 -2.64 10.69 -9.13
N ALA A 125 -2.47 9.38 -9.22
CA ALA A 125 -1.65 8.63 -8.27
C ALA A 125 -0.17 9.02 -8.37
N PHE A 126 0.37 9.16 -9.58
CA PHE A 126 1.72 9.64 -9.79
C PHE A 126 1.91 11.05 -9.23
N ALA A 127 1.04 11.99 -9.60
CA ALA A 127 1.14 13.38 -9.18
C ALA A 127 1.08 13.53 -7.65
N LEU A 128 0.19 12.78 -7.00
CA LEU A 128 0.09 12.76 -5.54
C LEU A 128 1.33 12.12 -4.90
N ASN A 129 1.74 10.93 -5.35
CA ASN A 129 2.83 10.18 -4.73
C ASN A 129 4.20 10.87 -4.92
N ALA A 130 4.51 11.26 -6.16
CA ALA A 130 5.75 11.96 -6.48
C ALA A 130 5.76 13.34 -5.80
N GLY A 131 4.65 14.09 -5.90
CA GLY A 131 4.55 15.42 -5.30
C GLY A 131 4.68 15.40 -3.78
N ALA A 132 4.01 14.47 -3.10
CA ALA A 132 4.10 14.31 -1.64
C ALA A 132 5.53 14.00 -1.19
N HIS A 133 6.19 13.01 -1.80
CA HIS A 133 7.58 12.68 -1.46
C HIS A 133 8.56 13.83 -1.74
N LEU A 134 8.38 14.56 -2.84
CA LEU A 134 9.22 15.71 -3.17
C LEU A 134 9.02 16.86 -2.16
N LEU A 135 7.79 17.21 -1.83
CA LEU A 135 7.50 18.28 -0.88
C LEU A 135 7.88 17.90 0.56
N ALA A 136 7.68 16.64 0.95
CA ALA A 136 8.17 16.12 2.23
C ALA A 136 9.70 16.15 2.30
N LEU A 137 10.39 15.77 1.21
CA LEU A 137 11.85 15.88 1.14
C LEU A 137 12.32 17.32 1.24
N VAL A 138 11.73 18.25 0.49
CA VAL A 138 12.10 19.68 0.56
C VAL A 138 11.88 20.22 1.97
N THR A 139 10.76 19.89 2.61
CA THR A 139 10.44 20.38 3.96
C THR A 139 11.38 19.79 5.02
N GLY A 140 11.62 18.48 4.99
CA GLY A 140 12.57 17.85 5.88
C GLY A 140 14.00 18.36 5.67
N ALA A 141 14.45 18.46 4.42
CA ALA A 141 15.80 18.89 4.11
C ALA A 141 16.04 20.38 4.41
N THR A 142 15.02 21.23 4.30
CA THR A 142 15.10 22.63 4.78
C THR A 142 15.14 22.71 6.30
N ALA A 143 14.39 21.87 7.02
CA ALA A 143 14.50 21.76 8.48
C ALA A 143 15.90 21.28 8.90
N PHE A 144 16.47 20.29 8.20
CA PHE A 144 17.82 19.80 8.43
C PHE A 144 18.87 20.91 8.31
N THR A 145 18.85 21.68 7.22
CA THR A 145 19.81 22.76 7.00
C THR A 145 19.59 23.94 7.96
N ALA A 146 18.33 24.29 8.26
CA ALA A 146 17.99 25.35 9.21
C ALA A 146 18.46 25.04 10.64
N LEU A 147 18.52 23.75 11.02
CA LEU A 147 19.04 23.29 12.31
C LEU A 147 20.58 23.13 12.32
N GLY A 148 21.29 23.55 11.26
CA GLY A 148 22.75 23.51 11.17
C GLY A 148 23.32 22.19 10.62
N GLY A 149 22.49 21.34 10.00
CA GLY A 149 22.95 20.12 9.37
C GLY A 149 23.84 20.37 8.16
N TRP A 150 24.93 19.62 8.05
CA TRP A 150 25.82 19.61 6.89
C TRP A 150 25.78 18.26 6.16
N LEU A 151 26.23 18.29 4.91
CA LEU A 151 26.37 17.12 4.05
C LEU A 151 27.84 16.92 3.64
N PRO A 152 28.29 15.67 3.40
CA PRO A 152 27.54 14.43 3.57
C PRO A 152 27.44 14.00 5.04
N VAL A 153 26.36 13.29 5.40
CA VAL A 153 26.23 12.69 6.74
C VAL A 153 26.84 11.30 6.73
N THR A 154 27.89 11.09 7.52
CA THR A 154 28.62 9.82 7.63
C THR A 154 28.28 9.02 8.91
N GLY A 155 27.41 9.55 9.76
CA GLY A 155 26.95 8.87 10.97
C GLY A 155 26.05 9.74 11.84
N ILE A 156 25.50 9.11 12.90
CA ILE A 156 24.72 9.78 13.93
C ILE A 156 25.69 10.20 15.04
N THR A 157 25.91 11.51 15.16
CA THR A 157 26.72 12.12 16.22
C THR A 157 25.86 13.10 17.02
N ALA A 158 26.38 13.63 18.13
CA ALA A 158 25.67 14.65 18.91
C ALA A 158 25.35 15.91 18.07
N GLU A 159 26.22 16.24 17.11
CA GLU A 159 26.08 17.39 16.21
C GLU A 159 25.02 17.15 15.13
N THR A 160 24.93 15.93 14.59
CA THR A 160 23.97 15.61 13.52
C THR A 160 22.60 15.17 14.03
N ALA A 161 22.47 14.82 15.32
CA ALA A 161 21.23 14.31 15.89
C ALA A 161 20.05 15.28 15.75
N VAL A 162 20.22 16.55 16.13
CA VAL A 162 19.14 17.56 16.06
C VAL A 162 18.74 17.86 14.61
N PRO A 163 19.67 18.13 13.68
CA PRO A 163 19.33 18.25 12.26
C PRO A 163 18.59 17.04 11.69
N LEU A 164 19.02 15.81 12.02
CA LEU A 164 18.38 14.58 11.54
C LEU A 164 16.95 14.42 12.09
N ILE A 165 16.72 14.79 13.35
CA ILE A 165 15.36 14.83 13.91
C ILE A 165 14.49 15.82 13.12
N GLY A 166 15.01 16.99 12.77
CA GLY A 166 14.32 17.96 11.92
C GLY A 166 13.98 17.40 10.54
N LEU A 167 14.92 16.70 9.90
CA LEU A 167 14.69 15.99 8.63
C LEU A 167 13.53 15.02 8.74
N PHE A 168 13.58 14.13 9.72
CA PHE A 168 12.64 13.02 9.86
C PHE A 168 11.24 13.53 10.24
N LEU A 169 11.16 14.47 11.17
CA LEU A 169 9.88 15.07 11.56
C LEU A 169 9.29 15.95 10.46
N GLY A 170 10.10 16.77 9.79
CA GLY A 170 9.64 17.60 8.68
C GLY A 170 9.08 16.76 7.53
N TYR A 171 9.75 15.66 7.20
CA TYR A 171 9.25 14.69 6.22
C TYR A 171 7.92 14.07 6.69
N PHE A 172 7.90 13.49 7.89
CA PHE A 172 6.76 12.78 8.46
C PHE A 172 5.50 13.66 8.55
N LEU A 173 5.65 14.91 9.00
CA LEU A 173 4.51 15.81 9.16
C LEU A 173 3.86 16.15 7.81
N VAL A 174 4.66 16.30 6.75
CA VAL A 174 4.16 16.58 5.41
C VAL A 174 3.49 15.35 4.80
N ASP A 175 4.13 14.18 4.90
CA ASP A 175 3.57 12.92 4.38
C ASP A 175 2.25 12.57 5.08
N LEU A 176 2.24 12.64 6.42
CA LEU A 176 1.03 12.45 7.23
C LEU A 176 -0.05 13.48 6.88
N GLY A 177 0.31 14.75 6.71
CA GLY A 177 -0.61 15.81 6.33
C GLY A 177 -1.27 15.54 4.98
N TYR A 178 -0.49 15.12 3.98
CA TYR A 178 -1.00 14.72 2.66
C TYR A 178 -1.89 13.48 2.75
N PHE A 179 -1.47 12.47 3.49
CA PHE A 179 -2.25 11.25 3.70
C PHE A 179 -3.62 11.56 4.31
N LEU A 180 -3.67 12.30 5.42
CA LEU A 180 -4.92 12.67 6.08
C LEU A 180 -5.82 13.53 5.21
N LEU A 181 -5.25 14.52 4.51
CA LEU A 181 -6.01 15.39 3.62
C LEU A 181 -6.59 14.59 2.44
N TYR A 182 -5.82 13.69 1.85
CA TYR A 182 -6.30 12.84 0.77
C TYR A 182 -7.44 11.91 1.22
N GLN A 183 -7.32 11.30 2.40
CA GLN A 183 -8.39 10.47 2.97
C GLN A 183 -9.66 11.27 3.26
N ALA A 184 -9.52 12.48 3.83
CA ALA A 184 -10.64 13.39 4.05
C ALA A 184 -11.35 13.78 2.74
N MET A 185 -10.58 14.04 1.68
CA MET A 185 -11.13 14.37 0.36
C MET A 185 -11.91 13.22 -0.27
N ARG A 186 -11.55 11.97 0.04
CA ARG A 186 -12.29 10.77 -0.37
C ARG A 186 -13.56 10.51 0.46
N GLY A 187 -13.83 11.34 1.47
CA GLY A 187 -14.96 11.15 2.38
C GLY A 187 -14.71 10.01 3.38
N GLU A 188 -13.46 9.62 3.60
CA GLU A 188 -13.10 8.66 4.63
C GLU A 188 -13.01 9.36 6.00
N ASP A 189 -13.45 8.70 7.07
CA ASP A 189 -13.34 9.23 8.42
C ASP A 189 -11.86 9.20 8.85
N VAL A 190 -11.31 10.37 9.14
CA VAL A 190 -9.91 10.53 9.54
C VAL A 190 -9.70 10.46 11.04
N THR A 191 -10.77 10.52 11.83
CA THR A 191 -10.74 10.47 13.31
C THR A 191 -9.98 9.24 13.84
N PRO A 192 -10.11 8.03 13.26
CA PRO A 192 -9.38 6.84 13.70
C PRO A 192 -7.85 7.00 13.65
N TYR A 193 -7.33 7.81 12.72
CA TYR A 193 -5.89 8.01 12.53
C TYR A 193 -5.24 8.82 13.65
N PHE A 194 -6.00 9.58 14.44
CA PHE A 194 -5.47 10.37 15.58
C PHE A 194 -5.34 9.58 16.88
N GLY A 195 -5.78 8.31 16.91
CA GLY A 195 -5.71 7.44 18.08
C GLY A 195 -4.60 6.39 18.01
N ARG A 196 -4.94 5.12 18.31
CA ARG A 196 -3.97 4.00 18.25
C ARG A 196 -3.39 3.76 16.86
N GLN A 197 -4.05 4.24 15.79
CA GLN A 197 -3.54 4.14 14.43
C GLN A 197 -2.40 5.14 14.17
N PHE A 198 -2.38 6.30 14.83
CA PHE A 198 -1.29 7.27 14.72
C PHE A 198 0.06 6.62 15.03
N LEU A 199 0.14 5.94 16.17
CA LEU A 199 1.38 5.27 16.61
C LEU A 199 1.83 4.20 15.62
N ARG A 200 0.89 3.53 14.93
CA ARG A 200 1.23 2.54 13.89
C ARG A 200 1.79 3.21 12.65
N ILE A 201 1.17 4.31 12.18
CA ILE A 201 1.65 5.07 11.03
C ILE A 201 3.02 5.67 11.33
N ALA A 202 3.14 6.37 12.46
CA ALA A 202 4.39 6.94 12.93
C ALA A 202 5.48 5.87 13.09
N ALA A 203 5.17 4.68 13.61
CA ALA A 203 6.14 3.60 13.70
C ALA A 203 6.63 3.14 12.33
N VAL A 204 5.73 2.96 11.35
CA VAL A 204 6.13 2.48 10.02
C VAL A 204 6.94 3.53 9.26
N GLU A 205 6.70 4.81 9.51
CA GLU A 205 7.35 5.90 8.77
C GLU A 205 8.60 6.45 9.46
N LEU A 206 8.62 6.55 10.79
CA LEU A 206 9.77 7.08 11.54
C LEU A 206 10.78 6.01 11.92
N LEU A 207 10.37 4.78 12.26
CA LEU A 207 11.33 3.75 12.69
C LEU A 207 12.37 3.39 11.61
N PRO A 208 12.03 3.36 10.31
CA PRO A 208 13.02 3.11 9.27
C PRO A 208 13.95 4.30 8.99
N GLN A 209 13.58 5.53 9.35
CA GLN A 209 14.32 6.74 8.98
C GLN A 209 15.80 6.74 9.41
N PRO A 210 16.19 6.29 10.63
CA PRO A 210 17.61 6.19 10.99
C PRO A 210 18.44 5.29 10.05
N LEU A 211 17.82 4.31 9.36
CA LEU A 211 18.50 3.50 8.35
C LEU A 211 18.93 4.34 7.14
N SER A 212 18.25 5.47 6.87
CA SER A 212 18.66 6.38 5.80
C SER A 212 20.07 6.92 6.02
N VAL A 213 20.44 7.18 7.28
CA VAL A 213 21.78 7.62 7.68
C VAL A 213 22.79 6.52 7.44
N LEU A 214 22.45 5.27 7.76
CA LEU A 214 23.34 4.13 7.51
C LEU A 214 23.56 3.90 6.00
N VAL A 215 22.51 4.01 5.19
CA VAL A 215 22.63 3.91 3.72
C VAL A 215 23.53 5.02 3.18
N ALA A 216 23.35 6.26 3.62
CA ALA A 216 24.19 7.38 3.22
C ALA A 216 25.65 7.24 3.68
N ALA A 217 25.85 6.85 4.95
CA ALA A 217 27.16 6.67 5.53
C ALA A 217 27.96 5.56 4.83
N THR A 218 27.33 4.41 4.58
CA THR A 218 27.97 3.28 3.91
C THR A 218 28.28 3.58 2.44
N TYR A 219 27.46 4.38 1.77
CA TYR A 219 27.74 4.88 0.42
C TYR A 219 29.05 5.70 0.39
N HIS A 220 29.24 6.61 1.35
CA HIS A 220 30.44 7.46 1.41
C HIS A 220 31.70 6.76 1.89
N GLN A 221 31.59 5.62 2.58
CA GLN A 221 32.75 4.82 2.98
C GLN A 221 33.49 4.20 1.79
N GLY A 222 32.90 4.16 0.59
CA GLY A 222 33.50 3.60 -0.62
C GLY A 222 33.62 2.07 -0.62
N ASN A 223 33.19 1.39 0.45
CA ASN A 223 33.14 -0.06 0.53
C ASN A 223 31.81 -0.58 -0.04
N TRP A 224 31.82 -0.85 -1.35
CA TRP A 224 30.68 -1.39 -2.08
C TRP A 224 30.17 -2.72 -1.53
N GLY A 225 31.04 -3.54 -0.92
CA GLY A 225 30.62 -4.79 -0.28
C GLY A 225 29.66 -4.55 0.88
N ASN A 226 29.99 -3.61 1.77
CA ASN A 226 29.14 -3.24 2.91
C ASN A 226 27.83 -2.57 2.44
N PHE A 227 27.91 -1.70 1.44
CA PHE A 227 26.75 -1.04 0.88
C PHE A 227 25.76 -2.06 0.26
N LEU A 228 26.25 -2.98 -0.57
CA LEU A 228 25.42 -4.03 -1.17
C LEU A 228 24.87 -5.02 -0.13
N LEU A 229 25.66 -5.36 0.90
CA LEU A 229 25.20 -6.20 2.00
C LEU A 229 24.06 -5.54 2.79
N LEU A 230 24.18 -4.25 3.11
CA LEU A 230 23.13 -3.49 3.79
C LEU A 230 21.85 -3.44 2.94
N LEU A 231 21.98 -3.11 1.65
CA LEU A 231 20.83 -3.02 0.75
C LEU A 231 20.16 -4.38 0.56
N SER A 232 20.94 -5.43 0.30
CA SER A 232 20.39 -6.79 0.11
C SER A 232 19.69 -7.30 1.37
N GLY A 233 20.25 -7.04 2.57
CA GLY A 233 19.59 -7.36 3.84
C GLY A 233 18.29 -6.57 4.04
N GLY A 234 18.30 -5.27 3.74
CA GLY A 234 17.11 -4.42 3.82
C GLY A 234 16.00 -4.86 2.85
N PHE A 235 16.36 -5.14 1.59
CA PHE A 235 15.41 -5.66 0.59
C PHE A 235 14.95 -7.08 0.89
N ALA A 236 15.81 -7.96 1.42
CA ALA A 236 15.40 -9.29 1.86
C ALA A 236 14.37 -9.20 2.99
N GLY A 237 14.58 -8.30 3.96
CA GLY A 237 13.61 -8.00 5.00
C GLY A 237 12.30 -7.47 4.42
N MET A 238 12.37 -6.54 3.48
CA MET A 238 11.19 -5.98 2.80
C MET A 238 10.41 -7.05 2.03
N LEU A 239 11.10 -7.91 1.28
CA LEU A 239 10.51 -9.04 0.56
C LEU A 239 9.86 -10.03 1.52
N LEU A 240 10.52 -10.34 2.64
CA LEU A 240 9.97 -11.22 3.67
C LEU A 240 8.65 -10.64 4.21
N ILE A 241 8.62 -9.36 4.59
CA ILE A 241 7.39 -8.75 5.10
C ILE A 241 6.30 -8.71 4.01
N TYR A 242 6.66 -8.41 2.76
CA TYR A 242 5.75 -8.46 1.61
C TYR A 242 5.12 -9.85 1.42
N TYR A 243 5.93 -10.93 1.41
CA TYR A 243 5.42 -12.30 1.26
C TYR A 243 4.61 -12.76 2.47
N LEU A 244 4.96 -12.32 3.69
CA LEU A 244 4.17 -12.59 4.89
C LEU A 244 2.79 -11.92 4.82
N ASP A 245 2.70 -10.67 4.34
CA ASP A 245 1.44 -9.98 4.15
C ASP A 245 0.56 -10.69 3.10
N LEU A 246 1.16 -11.05 1.96
CA LEU A 246 0.47 -11.79 0.90
C LEU A 246 -0.03 -13.16 1.38
N SER A 247 0.80 -13.90 2.13
CA SER A 247 0.44 -15.21 2.66
C SER A 247 -0.70 -15.11 3.68
N ARG A 248 -0.70 -14.07 4.52
CA ARG A 248 -1.79 -13.81 5.48
C ARG A 248 -3.11 -13.55 4.77
N GLN A 249 -3.11 -12.77 3.68
CA GLN A 249 -4.31 -12.47 2.91
C GLN A 249 -4.90 -13.75 2.28
N ARG A 250 -4.07 -14.55 1.60
CA ARG A 250 -4.52 -15.83 1.03
C ARG A 250 -5.05 -16.80 2.08
N LEU A 251 -4.47 -16.78 3.29
CA LEU A 251 -4.94 -17.61 4.38
C LEU A 251 -6.31 -17.14 4.89
N GLN A 252 -6.52 -15.82 5.03
CA GLN A 252 -7.80 -15.25 5.44
C GLN A 252 -8.91 -15.59 4.45
N GLU A 253 -8.67 -15.42 3.14
CA GLU A 253 -9.63 -15.77 2.08
C GLU A 253 -10.04 -17.25 2.14
N ARG A 254 -9.07 -18.17 2.32
CA ARG A 254 -9.36 -19.59 2.46
C ARG A 254 -10.16 -19.92 3.71
N VAL A 255 -9.87 -19.27 4.83
CA VAL A 255 -10.62 -19.45 6.07
C VAL A 255 -12.06 -18.98 5.91
N GLU A 256 -12.29 -17.86 5.22
CA GLU A 256 -13.62 -17.34 4.89
C GLU A 256 -14.38 -18.29 3.96
N GLU A 257 -13.74 -18.81 2.90
CA GLU A 257 -14.34 -19.78 1.99
C GLU A 257 -14.74 -21.07 2.72
N LEU A 258 -13.85 -21.62 3.55
CA LEU A 258 -14.14 -22.80 4.37
C LEU A 258 -15.27 -22.54 5.37
N SER A 259 -15.33 -21.34 5.95
CA SER A 259 -16.41 -20.95 6.86
C SER A 259 -17.76 -20.90 6.15
N ALA A 260 -17.81 -20.33 4.93
CA ALA A 260 -19.01 -20.29 4.11
C ALA A 260 -19.46 -21.69 3.68
N LEU A 261 -18.54 -22.55 3.22
CA LEU A 261 -18.83 -23.93 2.85
C LEU A 261 -19.34 -24.74 4.05
N ASN A 262 -18.74 -24.57 5.23
CA ASN A 262 -19.18 -25.24 6.45
C ASN A 262 -20.57 -24.73 6.89
N ALA A 263 -20.85 -23.44 6.75
CA ALA A 263 -22.18 -22.88 7.00
C ALA A 263 -23.24 -23.47 6.06
N ILE A 264 -22.95 -23.58 4.76
CA ILE A 264 -23.82 -24.22 3.76
C ILE A 264 -24.02 -25.71 4.11
N GLY A 265 -22.93 -26.44 4.38
CA GLY A 265 -22.99 -27.85 4.77
C GLY A 265 -23.85 -28.08 6.01
N ARG A 266 -23.77 -27.18 7.00
CA ARG A 266 -24.58 -27.21 8.22
C ARG A 266 -26.05 -26.84 7.98
N GLU A 267 -26.36 -25.96 7.04
CA GLU A 267 -27.75 -25.68 6.64
C GLU A 267 -28.34 -26.84 5.86
N LEU A 268 -27.59 -27.43 4.93
CA LEU A 268 -27.98 -28.64 4.22
C LEU A 268 -28.22 -29.81 5.18
N SER A 269 -27.37 -29.99 6.19
CA SER A 269 -27.56 -31.02 7.22
C SER A 269 -28.73 -30.72 8.16
N ARG A 270 -29.34 -29.52 8.15
CA ARG A 270 -30.58 -29.26 8.90
C ARG A 270 -31.81 -29.74 8.15
N PHE A 271 -31.74 -29.92 6.82
CA PHE A 271 -32.71 -30.69 6.04
C PHE A 271 -32.50 -32.20 6.23
N LEU A 272 -32.34 -32.63 7.49
CA LEU A 272 -32.26 -34.03 7.93
C LEU A 272 -33.55 -34.83 7.68
N ASP A 273 -34.54 -34.19 7.08
CA ASP A 273 -35.70 -34.86 6.54
C ASP A 273 -35.51 -34.97 5.02
N VAL A 274 -35.00 -36.13 4.59
CA VAL A 274 -34.80 -36.45 3.17
C VAL A 274 -36.12 -36.25 2.40
N ASP A 275 -37.25 -36.46 3.07
CA ASP A 275 -38.58 -36.27 2.51
C ASP A 275 -38.85 -34.77 2.26
N ALA A 276 -38.47 -33.89 3.20
CA ALA A 276 -38.59 -32.44 3.02
C ALA A 276 -37.65 -31.87 1.95
N LEU A 277 -36.44 -32.43 1.80
CA LEU A 277 -35.52 -32.05 0.72
C LEU A 277 -36.12 -32.38 -0.66
N LEU A 278 -36.67 -33.59 -0.82
CA LEU A 278 -37.29 -34.05 -2.05
C LEU A 278 -38.54 -33.24 -2.41
N GLU A 279 -39.28 -32.75 -1.42
CA GLU A 279 -40.42 -31.86 -1.61
C GLU A 279 -40.02 -30.47 -2.15
N VAL A 280 -38.89 -29.92 -1.67
CA VAL A 280 -38.32 -28.69 -2.22
C VAL A 280 -37.90 -28.89 -3.68
N VAL A 281 -37.27 -30.02 -4.00
CA VAL A 281 -36.85 -30.36 -5.37
C VAL A 281 -38.05 -30.48 -6.31
N TYR A 282 -39.14 -31.15 -5.89
CA TYR A 282 -40.39 -31.23 -6.65
C TYR A 282 -40.94 -29.83 -7.00
N ARG A 283 -41.04 -28.95 -6.00
CA ARG A 283 -41.59 -27.60 -6.18
C ARG A 283 -40.79 -26.74 -7.13
N GLU A 284 -39.46 -26.77 -7.05
CA GLU A 284 -38.61 -25.95 -7.94
C GLU A 284 -38.54 -26.53 -9.35
N ALA A 285 -38.53 -27.86 -9.49
CA ALA A 285 -38.58 -28.52 -10.81
C ALA A 285 -39.88 -28.17 -11.55
N GLY A 286 -41.03 -28.10 -10.86
CA GLY A 286 -42.33 -27.81 -11.48
C GLY A 286 -42.47 -26.39 -12.03
N LYS A 287 -41.60 -25.46 -11.63
CA LYS A 287 -41.54 -24.10 -12.20
C LYS A 287 -40.86 -24.06 -13.57
N VAL A 288 -40.03 -25.05 -13.87
CA VAL A 288 -39.16 -25.08 -15.07
C VAL A 288 -39.56 -26.20 -16.03
N LEU A 289 -40.06 -27.32 -15.49
CA LEU A 289 -40.43 -28.52 -16.24
C LEU A 289 -41.92 -28.79 -16.02
N ASN A 290 -42.67 -28.97 -17.11
CA ASN A 290 -44.09 -29.32 -17.04
C ASN A 290 -44.23 -30.85 -17.08
N PHE A 291 -44.14 -31.49 -15.90
CA PHE A 291 -44.31 -32.94 -15.75
C PHE A 291 -45.74 -33.28 -15.29
N ARG A 292 -46.29 -34.39 -15.80
CA ARG A 292 -47.58 -34.92 -15.34
C ARG A 292 -47.43 -35.70 -14.03
N ASN A 293 -46.36 -36.48 -13.89
CA ASN A 293 -46.13 -37.33 -12.72
C ASN A 293 -44.67 -37.18 -12.25
N PHE A 294 -44.43 -37.20 -10.95
CA PHE A 294 -43.11 -37.11 -10.33
C PHE A 294 -42.96 -38.16 -9.21
N TYR A 295 -41.88 -38.93 -9.26
CA TYR A 295 -41.58 -39.95 -8.25
C TYR A 295 -40.11 -39.85 -7.84
N ALA A 296 -39.86 -39.93 -6.53
CA ALA A 296 -38.52 -40.04 -5.97
C ALA A 296 -38.40 -41.37 -5.19
N ALA A 297 -37.35 -42.13 -5.45
CA ALA A 297 -37.07 -43.41 -4.81
C ALA A 297 -35.67 -43.40 -4.19
N LEU A 298 -35.58 -43.77 -2.93
CA LEU A 298 -34.34 -43.95 -2.18
C LEU A 298 -34.05 -45.44 -2.08
N TYR A 299 -32.83 -45.83 -2.47
CA TYR A 299 -32.39 -47.23 -2.35
C TYR A 299 -31.74 -47.46 -0.99
N GLU A 300 -32.22 -48.47 -0.26
CA GLU A 300 -31.74 -48.83 1.06
C GLU A 300 -30.92 -50.14 0.96
N ALA A 301 -29.60 -50.01 1.06
CA ALA A 301 -28.68 -51.11 0.77
C ALA A 301 -28.74 -52.26 1.78
N GLU A 302 -29.13 -51.97 3.03
CA GLU A 302 -29.22 -52.96 4.12
C GLU A 302 -30.41 -53.91 3.96
N SER A 303 -31.54 -53.41 3.45
CA SER A 303 -32.75 -54.19 3.21
C SER A 303 -32.91 -54.62 1.75
N GLN A 304 -32.05 -54.12 0.85
CA GLN A 304 -32.18 -54.23 -0.61
C GLN A 304 -33.56 -53.77 -1.13
N THR A 305 -34.18 -52.78 -0.48
CA THR A 305 -35.49 -52.26 -0.85
C THR A 305 -35.42 -50.84 -1.41
N LEU A 306 -36.43 -50.47 -2.20
CA LEU A 306 -36.64 -49.10 -2.66
C LEU A 306 -37.74 -48.47 -1.80
N ARG A 307 -37.41 -47.39 -1.09
CA ARG A 307 -38.37 -46.56 -0.37
C ARG A 307 -38.78 -45.40 -1.28
N PHE A 308 -40.08 -45.15 -1.42
CA PHE A 308 -40.61 -44.06 -2.24
C PHE A 308 -41.14 -42.93 -1.34
N PRO A 309 -40.28 -42.00 -0.91
CA PRO A 309 -40.68 -40.92 -0.02
C PRO A 309 -41.59 -39.86 -0.66
N LEU A 310 -41.55 -39.70 -1.99
CA LEU A 310 -42.37 -38.73 -2.72
C LEU A 310 -42.99 -39.33 -3.98
N VAL A 311 -44.31 -39.25 -4.07
CA VAL A 311 -45.12 -39.75 -5.19
C VAL A 311 -46.22 -38.72 -5.51
N TYR A 312 -46.17 -38.11 -6.69
CA TYR A 312 -47.20 -37.20 -7.21
C TYR A 312 -47.66 -37.69 -8.60
N GLU A 313 -48.96 -37.94 -8.73
CA GLU A 313 -49.65 -38.40 -9.95
C GLU A 313 -50.38 -37.28 -10.70
#